data_AF-S9R676-F1
#
_entry.id   AF-S9R676-F1
#
_cell.length_a   1.000
_cell.length_b   1.000
_cell.length_c   1.000
_cell.angle_alpha   90.00
_cell.angle_beta   90.00
_cell.angle_gamma   90.00
#
_symmetry.space_group_name_H-M   'P 1'
#
loop_
_entity.id
_entity.type
_entity.pdbx_description
1 polymer ?
#
loop_
_entity_poly.entity_id
_entity_poly.type
_entity_poly.pdbx_seq_one_letter_code
_entity_poly.pdbx_strand_id
1 'polypeptide(L)'
;MGIHGNATCVMNYDGATGWLLGEEHKGMRAMFTMMNEARLGVGLQGYAQAEIAYQNARAWAKERLQGRDPLRRADNAGPTADPLIVHPDIRRNLMDQKAFVEGARAFAYWAAMLIDRSRRQGDAEAEALVSLLIPVLKGFLTDRGFEMTVAAQQIFGGHGYIEETGISQFVRDARIAMIYEGANGIQALDLVARKLPLQGGKPFMAFLEEVKGTIRAHEDDADIRASVLEPLKAASKDLQAAAMLFMERAAKAPQDALAGATDFMHLMGHVCLGLMWARMAAAARRALAEGRGDRAFLEAKLATARYHAARVLPATALHLARIRAGGETVMALPPEAF
;
A
#
# COMPACT_ATOMS: atom_id res chain seq x y z
N MET A 1 12.20 8.75 18.76
CA MET A 1 11.43 8.67 17.50
C MET A 1 9.99 8.30 17.81
N GLY A 2 9.59 7.04 17.99
CA GLY A 2 8.21 6.71 18.33
C GLY A 2 8.11 5.45 19.19
N ILE A 3 6.90 4.91 19.29
CA ILE A 3 6.50 3.67 19.97
C ILE A 3 7.01 3.58 21.42
N HIS A 4 7.05 4.71 22.13
CA HIS A 4 7.63 4.81 23.47
C HIS A 4 6.94 3.94 24.53
N GLY A 5 5.67 3.57 24.31
CA GLY A 5 4.94 2.64 25.17
C GLY A 5 5.36 1.17 25.02
N ASN A 6 6.27 0.84 24.10
CA ASN A 6 6.74 -0.53 23.86
C ASN A 6 8.23 -0.66 24.24
N ALA A 7 8.52 -1.49 25.24
CA ALA A 7 9.89 -1.74 25.67
C ALA A 7 10.65 -2.53 24.58
N THR A 8 11.73 -1.93 24.08
CA THR A 8 12.66 -2.58 23.15
C THR A 8 13.98 -2.82 23.89
N CYS A 9 14.32 -4.09 24.11
CA CYS A 9 15.36 -4.48 25.08
C CYS A 9 16.58 -5.10 24.40
N VAL A 10 17.74 -4.91 25.04
CA VAL A 10 18.88 -5.82 24.87
C VAL A 10 18.62 -7.05 25.75
N MET A 11 18.67 -8.23 25.15
CA MET A 11 18.41 -9.49 25.85
C MET A 11 19.73 -10.25 26.08
N ASN A 12 20.04 -10.59 27.33
CA ASN A 12 21.23 -11.37 27.70
C ASN A 12 20.82 -12.79 28.09
N TYR A 13 21.35 -13.79 27.39
CA TYR A 13 21.11 -15.20 27.67
C TYR A 13 22.45 -15.89 28.00
N ASP A 14 22.85 -15.87 29.28
CA ASP A 14 24.04 -16.57 29.78
C ASP A 14 23.62 -17.76 30.66
N GLY A 15 24.05 -18.97 30.28
CA GLY A 15 23.63 -20.22 30.94
C GLY A 15 22.11 -20.47 30.93
N ALA A 16 21.36 -19.82 30.04
CA ALA A 16 19.91 -19.93 30.00
C ALA A 16 19.45 -21.30 29.49
N THR A 17 18.58 -21.97 30.26
CA THR A 17 17.95 -23.23 29.84
C THR A 17 17.01 -22.98 28.66
N GLY A 18 17.23 -23.71 27.57
CA GLY A 18 16.38 -23.68 26.38
C GLY A 18 15.88 -25.07 26.00
N TRP A 19 14.79 -25.13 25.24
CA TRP A 19 14.26 -26.35 24.64
C TRP A 19 14.25 -26.21 23.13
N LEU A 20 14.63 -27.28 22.43
CA LEU A 20 14.54 -27.32 20.97
C LEU A 20 13.07 -27.29 20.53
N LEU A 21 12.71 -26.31 19.71
CA LEU A 21 11.41 -26.23 19.07
C LEU A 21 11.50 -26.73 17.62
N GLY A 22 10.90 -27.88 17.35
CA GLY A 22 10.94 -28.52 16.03
C GLY A 22 12.18 -29.39 15.81
N GLU A 23 12.77 -29.31 14.62
CA GLU A 23 13.92 -30.12 14.21
C GLU A 23 15.26 -29.41 14.46
N GLU A 24 16.28 -30.20 14.81
CA GLU A 24 17.64 -29.71 15.02
C GLU A 24 18.18 -29.03 13.74
N HIS A 25 18.84 -27.89 13.89
CA HIS A 25 19.39 -27.07 12.80
C HIS A 25 18.36 -26.54 11.78
N LYS A 26 17.05 -26.57 12.07
CA LYS A 26 15.98 -26.03 11.19
C LYS A 26 15.33 -24.73 11.70
N GLY A 27 15.98 -24.01 12.61
CA GLY A 27 15.43 -22.79 13.24
C GLY A 27 14.93 -21.73 12.25
N MET A 28 15.71 -21.39 11.21
CA MET A 28 15.27 -20.42 10.20
C MET A 28 14.01 -20.86 9.45
N ARG A 29 13.91 -22.16 9.10
CA ARG A 29 12.72 -22.71 8.45
C ARG A 29 11.50 -22.59 9.34
N ALA A 30 11.65 -22.87 10.64
CA ALA A 30 10.58 -22.70 11.62
C ALA A 30 10.16 -21.22 11.73
N MET A 31 11.10 -20.28 11.84
CA MET A 31 10.79 -18.84 11.90
C MET A 31 10.04 -18.34 10.66
N PHE A 32 10.40 -18.82 9.46
CA PHE A 32 9.70 -18.40 8.23
C PHE A 32 8.22 -18.81 8.20
N THR A 33 7.81 -19.82 8.96
CA THR A 33 6.39 -20.21 9.03
C THR A 33 5.51 -19.15 9.69
N MET A 34 6.07 -18.33 10.58
CA MET A 34 5.37 -17.24 11.28
C MET A 34 5.48 -15.90 10.54
N MET A 35 6.38 -15.82 9.56
CA MET A 35 6.76 -14.55 8.95
C MET A 35 5.65 -13.94 8.10
N ASN A 36 4.78 -14.76 7.49
CA ASN A 36 3.63 -14.26 6.73
C ASN A 36 2.66 -13.48 7.62
N GLU A 37 2.34 -14.00 8.81
CA GLU A 37 1.44 -13.34 9.77
C GLU A 37 2.10 -12.12 10.42
N ALA A 38 3.38 -12.23 10.81
CA ALA A 38 4.13 -11.10 11.37
C ALA A 38 4.19 -9.92 10.39
N ARG A 39 4.51 -10.18 9.12
CA ARG A 39 4.56 -9.15 8.07
C ARG A 39 3.18 -8.61 7.69
N LEU A 40 2.12 -9.42 7.76
CA LEU A 40 0.75 -8.92 7.67
C LEU A 40 0.44 -7.93 8.80
N GLY A 41 0.81 -8.28 10.04
CA GLY A 41 0.66 -7.40 11.21
C GLY A 41 1.40 -6.07 11.03
N VAL A 42 2.61 -6.11 10.47
CA VAL A 42 3.39 -4.88 10.22
C VAL A 42 2.81 -4.03 9.09
N GLY A 43 2.35 -4.62 7.99
CA GLY A 43 1.63 -3.88 6.96
C GLY A 43 0.35 -3.25 7.50
N LEU A 44 -0.34 -3.94 8.43
CA LEU A 44 -1.50 -3.40 9.14
C LEU A 44 -1.14 -2.17 9.97
N GLN A 45 -0.06 -2.23 10.76
CA GLN A 45 0.42 -1.08 11.53
C GLN A 45 0.68 0.13 10.63
N GLY A 46 1.30 -0.07 9.47
CA GLY A 46 1.56 1.00 8.49
C GLY A 46 0.30 1.76 8.07
N TYR A 47 -0.72 1.06 7.55
CA TYR A 47 -1.94 1.74 7.10
C TYR A 47 -2.85 2.19 8.26
N ALA A 48 -2.82 1.51 9.40
CA ALA A 48 -3.63 1.89 10.57
C ALA A 48 -3.20 3.25 11.13
N GLN A 49 -1.90 3.54 11.15
CA GLN A 49 -1.39 4.87 11.51
C GLN A 49 -1.86 5.95 10.54
N ALA A 50 -1.87 5.64 9.23
CA ALA A 50 -2.42 6.54 8.22
C ALA A 50 -3.93 6.77 8.38
N GLU A 51 -4.70 5.74 8.73
CA GLU A 51 -6.14 5.86 8.96
C GLU A 51 -6.45 6.86 10.08
N ILE A 52 -5.85 6.69 11.25
CA ILE A 52 -6.14 7.59 12.37
C ILE A 52 -5.67 9.01 12.09
N ALA A 53 -4.50 9.18 11.46
CA ALA A 53 -4.01 10.48 11.04
C ALA A 53 -4.96 11.15 10.04
N TYR A 54 -5.48 10.40 9.07
CA TYR A 54 -6.48 10.89 8.10
C TYR A 54 -7.79 11.31 8.77
N GLN A 55 -8.31 10.51 9.72
CA GLN A 55 -9.53 10.87 10.44
C GLN A 55 -9.38 12.21 11.17
N ASN A 56 -8.24 12.41 11.84
CA ASN A 56 -7.91 13.65 12.55
C ASN A 56 -7.74 14.83 11.57
N ALA A 57 -6.98 14.65 10.49
CA ALA A 57 -6.79 15.69 9.48
C ALA A 57 -8.11 16.08 8.78
N ARG A 58 -8.98 15.12 8.49
CA ARG A 58 -10.32 15.36 7.94
C ARG A 58 -11.19 16.15 8.91
N ALA A 59 -11.16 15.84 10.20
CA ALA A 59 -11.90 16.58 11.21
C ALA A 59 -11.39 18.02 11.31
N TRP A 60 -10.07 18.18 11.44
CA TRP A 60 -9.42 19.49 11.47
C TRP A 60 -9.76 20.34 10.24
N ALA A 61 -9.72 19.76 9.05
CA ALA A 61 -10.02 20.47 7.81
C ALA A 61 -11.47 20.99 7.73
N LYS A 62 -12.42 20.35 8.41
CA LYS A 62 -13.82 20.78 8.44
C LYS A 62 -14.07 21.94 9.40
N GLU A 63 -13.21 22.14 10.38
CA GLU A 63 -13.41 23.12 11.46
C GLU A 63 -12.49 24.33 11.35
N ARG A 64 -11.24 24.13 10.92
CA ARG A 64 -10.24 25.20 10.84
C ARG A 64 -10.61 26.20 9.74
N LEU A 65 -10.87 27.44 10.13
CA LEU A 65 -11.11 28.55 9.20
C LEU A 65 -9.79 29.19 8.76
N GLN A 66 -9.55 29.28 7.45
CA GLN A 66 -8.40 30.00 6.88
C GLN A 66 -8.60 30.24 5.37
N GLY A 67 -8.39 31.46 4.90
CA GLY A 67 -8.58 31.83 3.50
C GLY A 67 -10.05 31.79 3.07
N ARG A 68 -10.34 32.11 1.81
CA ARG A 68 -11.70 32.10 1.25
C ARG A 68 -11.85 31.01 0.20
N ASP A 69 -13.05 30.44 0.08
CA ASP A 69 -13.38 29.52 -0.99
C ASP A 69 -13.15 30.19 -2.36
N PRO A 70 -12.28 29.64 -3.22
CA PRO A 70 -12.02 30.18 -4.56
C PRO A 70 -13.25 30.28 -5.46
N LEU A 71 -14.31 29.53 -5.17
CA LEU A 71 -15.57 29.52 -5.94
C LEU A 71 -16.61 30.51 -5.39
N ARG A 72 -16.37 31.10 -4.21
CA ARG A 72 -17.27 32.09 -3.63
C ARG A 72 -17.19 33.39 -4.41
N ARG A 73 -18.35 33.92 -4.81
CA ARG A 73 -18.43 35.24 -5.47
C ARG A 73 -17.86 36.31 -4.54
N ALA A 74 -17.27 37.34 -5.14
CA ALA A 74 -16.58 38.41 -4.44
C ALA A 74 -17.52 39.42 -3.77
N ASP A 75 -18.83 39.15 -3.70
CA ASP A 75 -19.73 39.97 -2.92
C ASP A 75 -19.39 39.79 -1.43
N ASN A 76 -19.07 40.90 -0.77
CA ASN A 76 -18.56 40.96 0.60
C ASN A 76 -19.59 40.55 1.68
N ALA A 77 -20.61 39.78 1.32
CA ALA A 77 -21.61 39.23 2.23
C ALA A 77 -21.17 37.80 2.64
N GLY A 78 -20.44 37.68 3.75
CA GLY A 78 -20.08 36.38 4.32
C GLY A 78 -18.92 36.42 5.33
N PRO A 79 -18.63 35.29 6.01
CA PRO A 79 -17.52 35.18 6.94
C PRO A 79 -16.18 35.49 6.26
N THR A 80 -15.23 36.03 7.03
CA THR A 80 -13.93 36.48 6.53
C THR A 80 -13.02 35.34 6.08
N ALA A 81 -13.27 34.13 6.58
CA ALA A 81 -12.58 32.89 6.21
C ALA A 81 -13.54 31.69 6.18
N ASP A 82 -13.22 30.71 5.33
CA ASP A 82 -13.96 29.46 5.16
C ASP A 82 -13.17 28.27 5.73
N PRO A 83 -13.82 27.13 6.05
CA PRO A 83 -13.13 25.93 6.50
C PRO A 83 -12.13 25.41 5.48
N LEU A 84 -10.98 24.88 5.93
CA LEU A 84 -9.90 24.40 5.05
C LEU A 84 -10.38 23.42 3.97
N ILE A 85 -11.38 22.59 4.27
CA ILE A 85 -11.91 21.57 3.36
C ILE A 85 -12.49 22.13 2.05
N VAL A 86 -12.77 23.43 1.95
CA VAL A 86 -13.20 24.05 0.68
C VAL A 86 -12.05 24.16 -0.32
N HIS A 87 -10.80 24.22 0.15
CA HIS A 87 -9.64 24.46 -0.71
C HIS A 87 -9.27 23.22 -1.54
N PRO A 88 -9.04 23.37 -2.86
CA PRO A 88 -8.77 22.23 -3.74
C PRO A 88 -7.56 21.38 -3.33
N ASP A 89 -6.49 21.98 -2.85
CA ASP A 89 -5.29 21.23 -2.44
C ASP A 89 -5.51 20.43 -1.14
N ILE A 90 -6.29 20.98 -0.20
CA ILE A 90 -6.72 20.25 1.00
C ILE A 90 -7.57 19.04 0.60
N ARG A 91 -8.50 19.21 -0.35
CA ARG A 91 -9.31 18.10 -0.86
C ARG A 91 -8.47 17.06 -1.57
N ARG A 92 -7.52 17.46 -2.42
CA ARG A 92 -6.59 16.54 -3.09
C ARG A 92 -5.81 15.72 -2.04
N ASN A 93 -5.23 16.38 -1.04
CA ASN A 93 -4.48 15.72 0.03
C ASN A 93 -5.38 14.72 0.81
N LEU A 94 -6.59 15.14 1.22
CA LEU A 94 -7.55 14.23 1.87
C LEU A 94 -7.98 13.06 0.97
N MET A 95 -8.09 13.28 -0.34
CA MET A 95 -8.44 12.23 -1.30
C MET A 95 -7.28 11.23 -1.49
N ASP A 96 -6.02 11.69 -1.52
CA ASP A 96 -4.85 10.80 -1.55
C ASP A 96 -4.83 9.89 -0.31
N GLN A 97 -5.05 10.48 0.88
CA GLN A 97 -5.13 9.74 2.14
C GLN A 97 -6.30 8.74 2.13
N LYS A 98 -7.52 9.19 1.82
CA LYS A 98 -8.72 8.35 1.78
C LYS A 98 -8.58 7.18 0.79
N ALA A 99 -8.08 7.46 -0.40
CA ALA A 99 -7.88 6.47 -1.45
C ALA A 99 -6.86 5.40 -1.02
N PHE A 100 -5.80 5.80 -0.31
CA PHE A 100 -4.83 4.87 0.25
C PHE A 100 -5.42 4.04 1.39
N VAL A 101 -5.93 4.66 2.46
CA VAL A 101 -6.31 3.94 3.69
C VAL A 101 -7.44 2.93 3.47
N GLU A 102 -8.41 3.26 2.59
CA GLU A 102 -9.49 2.34 2.26
C GLU A 102 -9.04 1.20 1.33
N GLY A 103 -8.16 1.48 0.37
CA GLY A 103 -7.57 0.46 -0.51
C GLY A 103 -6.64 -0.49 0.26
N ALA A 104 -5.79 0.06 1.13
CA ALA A 104 -4.87 -0.69 1.99
C ALA A 104 -5.63 -1.62 2.96
N ARG A 105 -6.71 -1.14 3.57
CA ARG A 105 -7.59 -1.97 4.42
C ARG A 105 -8.17 -3.15 3.65
N ALA A 106 -8.69 -2.91 2.44
CA ALA A 106 -9.22 -3.97 1.60
C ALA A 106 -8.14 -5.00 1.22
N PHE A 107 -6.93 -4.54 0.90
CA PHE A 107 -5.80 -5.42 0.60
C PHE A 107 -5.38 -6.25 1.83
N ALA A 108 -5.30 -5.63 3.01
CA ALA A 108 -4.98 -6.34 4.25
C ALA A 108 -6.01 -7.43 4.58
N TYR A 109 -7.30 -7.15 4.42
CA TYR A 109 -8.34 -8.18 4.60
C TYR A 109 -8.26 -9.28 3.55
N TRP A 110 -7.94 -8.94 2.29
CA TRP A 110 -7.77 -9.96 1.26
C TRP A 110 -6.60 -10.90 1.57
N ALA A 111 -5.45 -10.36 1.99
CA ALA A 111 -4.33 -11.17 2.43
C ALA A 111 -4.68 -12.05 3.64
N ALA A 112 -5.38 -11.51 4.64
CA ALA A 112 -5.85 -12.29 5.78
C ALA A 112 -6.77 -13.46 5.37
N MET A 113 -7.70 -13.23 4.44
CA MET A 113 -8.57 -14.29 3.89
C MET A 113 -7.78 -15.36 3.15
N LEU A 114 -6.71 -15.01 2.44
CA LEU A 114 -5.82 -15.98 1.79
C LEU A 114 -5.04 -16.81 2.81
N ILE A 115 -4.58 -16.20 3.91
CA ILE A 115 -3.96 -16.94 5.03
C ILE A 115 -4.97 -17.93 5.64
N ASP A 116 -6.22 -17.50 5.89
CA ASP A 116 -7.25 -18.38 6.41
C ASP A 116 -7.58 -19.55 5.46
N ARG A 117 -7.66 -19.30 4.15
CA ARG A 117 -7.82 -20.36 3.14
C ARG A 117 -6.65 -21.35 3.19
N SER A 118 -5.42 -20.85 3.21
CA SER A 118 -4.23 -21.70 3.34
C SER A 118 -4.27 -22.56 4.61
N ARG A 119 -4.43 -21.93 5.77
CA ARG A 119 -4.30 -22.60 7.08
C ARG A 119 -5.48 -23.49 7.44
N ARG A 120 -6.70 -23.07 7.12
CA ARG A 120 -7.92 -23.76 7.55
C ARG A 120 -8.50 -24.69 6.49
N GLN A 121 -8.20 -24.46 5.21
CA GLN A 121 -8.74 -25.25 4.10
C GLN A 121 -7.65 -26.03 3.35
N GLY A 122 -6.36 -25.87 3.71
CA GLY A 122 -5.25 -26.53 3.03
C GLY A 122 -5.05 -26.04 1.59
N ASP A 123 -5.50 -24.82 1.30
CA ASP A 123 -5.47 -24.24 -0.04
C ASP A 123 -4.06 -23.81 -0.43
N ALA A 124 -3.35 -24.68 -1.15
CA ALA A 124 -1.98 -24.45 -1.59
C ALA A 124 -1.84 -23.28 -2.59
N GLU A 125 -2.90 -22.98 -3.37
CA GLU A 125 -2.88 -21.83 -4.28
C GLU A 125 -2.99 -20.52 -3.51
N ALA A 126 -3.85 -20.47 -2.48
CA ALA A 126 -3.94 -19.34 -1.58
C ALA A 126 -2.62 -19.10 -0.80
N GLU A 127 -1.97 -20.17 -0.34
CA GLU A 127 -0.67 -20.09 0.33
C GLU A 127 0.41 -19.49 -0.58
N ALA A 128 0.47 -19.95 -1.83
CA ALA A 128 1.45 -19.48 -2.80
C ALA A 128 1.20 -18.02 -3.18
N LEU A 129 -0.07 -17.65 -3.40
CA LEU A 129 -0.47 -16.28 -3.72
C LEU A 129 -0.21 -15.31 -2.56
N VAL A 130 -0.59 -15.66 -1.32
CA VAL A 130 -0.34 -14.77 -0.18
C VAL A 130 1.16 -14.64 0.10
N SER A 131 1.93 -15.72 -0.07
CA SER A 131 3.39 -15.68 0.06
C SER A 131 4.07 -14.72 -0.92
N LEU A 132 3.49 -14.49 -2.11
CA LEU A 132 3.91 -13.47 -3.06
C LEU A 132 3.50 -12.06 -2.62
N LEU A 133 2.28 -11.91 -2.08
CA LEU A 133 1.71 -10.61 -1.72
C LEU A 133 2.26 -10.06 -0.40
N ILE A 134 2.73 -10.89 0.53
CA ILE A 134 3.18 -10.45 1.86
C ILE A 134 4.30 -9.40 1.81
N PRO A 135 5.38 -9.55 1.02
CA PRO A 135 6.42 -8.51 0.93
C PRO A 135 5.89 -7.19 0.37
N VAL A 136 4.96 -7.25 -0.61
CA VAL A 136 4.28 -6.06 -1.15
C VAL A 136 3.44 -5.41 -0.07
N LEU A 137 2.63 -6.20 0.63
CA LEU A 137 1.77 -5.74 1.71
C LEU A 137 2.59 -5.05 2.80
N LYS A 138 3.68 -5.68 3.27
CA LYS A 138 4.52 -5.11 4.32
C LYS A 138 5.26 -3.87 3.84
N GLY A 139 5.94 -3.94 2.69
CA GLY A 139 6.75 -2.82 2.20
C GLY A 139 5.92 -1.63 1.74
N PHE A 140 4.96 -1.87 0.84
CA PHE A 140 4.16 -0.80 0.24
C PHE A 140 3.24 -0.11 1.25
N LEU A 141 2.55 -0.83 2.14
CA LEU A 141 1.62 -0.21 3.10
C LEU A 141 2.35 0.56 4.19
N THR A 142 3.59 0.19 4.51
CA THR A 142 4.38 0.92 5.51
C THR A 142 5.02 2.17 4.92
N ASP A 143 5.55 2.12 3.70
CA ASP A 143 6.04 3.31 3.00
C ASP A 143 4.90 4.32 2.77
N ARG A 144 3.83 3.89 2.11
CA ARG A 144 2.67 4.75 1.83
C ARG A 144 1.93 5.15 3.11
N GLY A 145 1.88 4.28 4.11
CA GLY A 145 1.29 4.59 5.41
C GLY A 145 2.00 5.75 6.08
N PHE A 146 3.33 5.72 6.11
CA PHE A 146 4.13 6.82 6.64
C PHE A 146 3.99 8.10 5.80
N GLU A 147 3.99 8.01 4.47
CA GLU A 147 3.75 9.18 3.61
C GLU A 147 2.39 9.84 3.90
N MET A 148 1.34 9.03 4.14
CA MET A 148 0.02 9.56 4.44
C MET A 148 -0.09 10.17 5.85
N THR A 149 0.68 9.72 6.85
CA THR A 149 0.73 10.41 8.14
C THR A 149 1.40 11.78 8.02
N VAL A 150 2.44 11.90 7.20
CA VAL A 150 3.08 13.18 6.88
C VAL A 150 2.11 14.09 6.11
N ALA A 151 1.39 13.55 5.12
CA ALA A 151 0.38 14.31 4.38
C ALA A 151 -0.77 14.78 5.28
N ALA A 152 -1.18 13.98 6.26
CA ALA A 152 -2.15 14.34 7.28
C ALA A 152 -1.64 15.46 8.19
N GLN A 153 -0.39 15.37 8.66
CA GLN A 153 0.26 16.42 9.46
C GLN A 153 0.28 17.76 8.72
N GLN A 154 0.51 17.76 7.40
CA GLN A 154 0.53 18.97 6.57
C GLN A 154 -0.80 19.75 6.64
N ILE A 155 -1.94 19.06 6.79
CA ILE A 155 -3.27 19.71 6.86
C ILE A 155 -3.44 20.57 8.12
N PHE A 156 -2.70 20.26 9.18
CA PHE A 156 -2.69 21.07 10.41
C PHE A 156 -1.83 22.35 10.28
N GLY A 157 -1.02 22.48 9.23
CA GLY A 157 -0.06 23.58 9.10
C GLY A 157 0.90 23.61 10.28
N GLY A 158 1.20 24.81 10.81
CA GLY A 158 2.09 24.97 11.96
C GLY A 158 1.65 24.22 13.22
N HIS A 159 0.33 24.06 13.43
CA HIS A 159 -0.18 23.27 14.57
C HIS A 159 0.21 21.80 14.47
N GLY A 160 0.42 21.28 13.25
CA GLY A 160 0.83 19.88 13.07
C GLY A 160 2.22 19.58 13.61
N TYR A 161 3.02 20.62 13.88
CA TYR A 161 4.35 20.48 14.47
C TYR A 161 4.34 20.58 16.00
N ILE A 162 3.19 20.86 16.61
CA ILE A 162 3.02 20.94 18.07
C ILE A 162 2.51 19.59 18.58
N GLU A 163 3.24 19.00 19.54
CA GLU A 163 2.96 17.65 20.06
C GLU A 163 1.56 17.51 20.69
N GLU A 164 0.97 18.60 21.20
CA GLU A 164 -0.38 18.58 21.81
C GLU A 164 -1.48 18.11 20.85
N THR A 165 -1.26 18.26 19.54
CA THR A 165 -2.22 17.82 18.51
C THR A 165 -2.19 16.30 18.28
N GLY A 166 -1.15 15.61 18.75
CA GLY A 166 -0.95 14.18 18.59
C GLY A 166 -0.60 13.72 17.16
N ILE A 167 -0.74 14.57 16.13
CA ILE A 167 -0.52 14.16 14.73
C ILE A 167 0.94 13.79 14.45
N SER A 168 1.90 14.46 15.12
CA SER A 168 3.34 14.16 15.00
C SER A 168 3.69 12.78 15.58
N GLN A 169 2.95 12.32 16.59
CA GLN A 169 3.11 10.97 17.13
C GLN A 169 2.81 9.92 16.06
N PHE A 170 1.76 10.09 15.25
CA PHE A 170 1.44 9.11 14.22
C PHE A 170 2.54 8.98 13.18
N VAL A 171 3.18 10.09 12.79
CA VAL A 171 4.35 10.10 11.90
C VAL A 171 5.52 9.33 12.53
N ARG A 172 5.83 9.66 13.78
CA ARG A 172 6.92 9.06 14.55
C ARG A 172 6.74 7.55 14.75
N ASP A 173 5.54 7.13 15.11
CA ASP A 173 5.21 5.74 15.42
C ASP A 173 5.08 4.90 14.14
N ALA A 174 4.65 5.47 13.01
CA ALA A 174 4.58 4.78 11.72
C ALA A 174 5.98 4.43 11.16
N ARG A 175 7.04 5.18 11.52
CA ARG A 175 8.37 5.00 10.93
C ARG A 175 8.90 3.59 11.10
N ILE A 176 8.73 3.00 12.28
CA ILE A 176 9.35 1.72 12.64
C ILE A 176 8.83 0.57 11.76
N ALA A 177 7.60 0.68 11.26
CA ALA A 177 6.98 -0.34 10.43
C ALA A 177 7.74 -0.58 9.11
N MET A 178 8.43 0.44 8.59
CA MET A 178 9.28 0.32 7.40
C MET A 178 10.63 -0.39 7.67
N ILE A 179 10.97 -0.61 8.95
CA ILE A 179 12.30 -1.05 9.38
C ILE A 179 12.27 -2.48 9.94
N TYR A 180 11.45 -2.76 10.95
CA TYR A 180 11.43 -4.09 11.59
C TYR A 180 10.71 -5.15 10.74
N GLU A 181 10.80 -6.41 11.17
CA GLU A 181 10.29 -7.57 10.43
C GLU A 181 10.77 -7.65 8.98
N GLY A 182 12.01 -7.17 8.78
CA GLY A 182 12.69 -7.01 7.50
C GLY A 182 12.41 -5.64 6.88
N ALA A 183 13.46 -4.82 6.76
CA ALA A 183 13.38 -3.50 6.16
C ALA A 183 12.81 -3.53 4.74
N ASN A 184 12.16 -2.46 4.30
CA ASN A 184 11.40 -2.46 3.04
C ASN A 184 12.26 -2.78 1.81
N GLY A 185 13.54 -2.39 1.78
CA GLY A 185 14.48 -2.85 0.74
C GLY A 185 14.69 -4.37 0.74
N ILE A 186 14.73 -5.02 1.91
CA ILE A 186 14.81 -6.49 2.01
C ILE A 186 13.51 -7.15 1.54
N GLN A 187 12.35 -6.54 1.81
CA GLN A 187 11.07 -7.05 1.27
C GLN A 187 11.03 -6.99 -0.24
N ALA A 188 11.51 -5.89 -0.82
CA ALA A 188 11.61 -5.72 -2.26
C ALA A 188 12.55 -6.76 -2.90
N LEU A 189 13.70 -7.00 -2.27
CA LEU A 189 14.64 -8.05 -2.72
C LEU A 189 14.04 -9.46 -2.59
N ASP A 190 13.35 -9.78 -1.48
CA ASP A 190 12.63 -11.05 -1.30
C ASP A 190 11.57 -11.23 -2.39
N LEU A 191 10.80 -10.18 -2.70
CA LEU A 191 9.79 -10.18 -3.74
C LEU A 191 10.39 -10.55 -5.11
N VAL A 192 11.41 -9.82 -5.56
CA VAL A 192 11.99 -10.02 -6.90
C VAL A 192 12.83 -11.29 -6.97
N ALA A 193 13.70 -11.53 -5.99
CA ALA A 193 14.67 -12.63 -6.07
C ALA A 193 14.08 -13.99 -5.69
N ARG A 194 13.06 -14.03 -4.82
CA ARG A 194 12.55 -15.29 -4.25
C ARG A 194 11.09 -15.55 -4.58
N LYS A 195 10.22 -14.55 -4.48
CA LYS A 195 8.77 -14.75 -4.65
C LYS A 195 8.33 -14.74 -6.11
N LEU A 196 8.88 -13.84 -6.92
CA LEU A 196 8.55 -13.72 -8.33
C LEU A 196 8.87 -14.99 -9.15
N PRO A 197 10.07 -15.62 -9.03
CA PRO A 197 10.38 -16.85 -9.76
C PRO A 197 9.79 -18.12 -9.14
N LEU A 198 9.12 -18.02 -7.98
CA LEU A 198 8.64 -19.18 -7.22
C LEU A 198 7.74 -20.07 -8.08
N GLN A 199 8.01 -21.38 -8.10
CA GLN A 199 7.28 -22.36 -8.91
C GLN A 199 7.19 -21.98 -10.40
N GLY A 200 8.21 -21.31 -10.95
CA GLY A 200 8.21 -20.84 -12.33
C GLY A 200 7.30 -19.64 -12.57
N GLY A 201 7.02 -18.83 -11.53
CA GLY A 201 6.16 -17.65 -11.61
C GLY A 201 4.67 -17.92 -11.51
N LYS A 202 4.25 -19.15 -11.19
CA LYS A 202 2.83 -19.53 -11.03
C LYS A 202 2.04 -18.58 -10.11
N PRO A 203 2.53 -18.18 -8.91
CA PRO A 203 1.78 -17.28 -8.04
C PRO A 203 1.57 -15.89 -8.66
N PHE A 204 2.55 -15.40 -9.41
CA PHE A 204 2.44 -14.11 -10.10
C PHE A 204 1.43 -14.18 -11.25
N MET A 205 1.43 -15.28 -12.02
CA MET A 205 0.42 -15.51 -13.05
C MET A 205 -0.99 -15.64 -12.46
N ALA A 206 -1.13 -16.31 -11.31
CA ALA A 206 -2.40 -16.36 -10.58
C ALA A 206 -2.87 -14.97 -10.14
N PHE A 207 -1.96 -14.12 -9.63
CA PHE A 207 -2.28 -12.73 -9.31
C PHE A 207 -2.76 -11.93 -10.53
N LEU A 208 -2.08 -12.06 -11.68
CA LEU A 208 -2.52 -11.42 -12.92
C LEU A 208 -3.88 -11.93 -13.39
N GLU A 209 -4.19 -13.20 -13.16
CA GLU A 209 -5.49 -13.79 -13.46
C GLU A 209 -6.59 -13.23 -12.55
N GLU A 210 -6.33 -13.01 -11.26
CA GLU A 210 -7.27 -12.31 -10.36
C GLU A 210 -7.61 -10.90 -10.87
N VAL A 211 -6.63 -10.17 -11.41
CA VAL A 211 -6.83 -8.85 -12.02
C VAL A 211 -7.65 -8.95 -13.30
N LYS A 212 -7.25 -9.83 -14.23
CA LYS A 212 -7.96 -10.04 -15.51
C LYS A 212 -9.38 -10.55 -15.30
N GLY A 213 -9.58 -11.47 -14.36
CA GLY A 213 -10.88 -12.00 -13.99
C GLY A 213 -11.80 -10.92 -13.43
N THR A 214 -11.28 -10.05 -12.56
CA THR A 214 -12.05 -8.92 -12.02
C THR A 214 -12.44 -7.92 -13.11
N ILE A 215 -11.53 -7.61 -14.05
CA ILE A 215 -11.84 -6.72 -15.20
C ILE A 215 -12.93 -7.34 -16.07
N ARG A 216 -12.77 -8.61 -16.47
CA ARG A 216 -13.72 -9.33 -17.33
C ARG A 216 -15.11 -9.44 -16.70
N ALA A 217 -15.19 -9.74 -15.40
CA ALA A 217 -16.47 -9.89 -14.70
C ALA A 217 -17.34 -8.61 -14.68
N HIS A 218 -16.75 -7.45 -15.00
CA HIS A 218 -17.40 -6.15 -14.86
C HIS A 218 -17.22 -5.25 -16.10
N GLU A 219 -16.78 -5.79 -17.24
CA GLU A 219 -16.47 -5.01 -18.44
C GLU A 219 -17.72 -4.43 -19.14
N ASP A 220 -18.90 -4.96 -18.84
CA ASP A 220 -20.18 -4.49 -19.36
C ASP A 220 -20.76 -3.29 -18.58
N ASP A 221 -20.27 -3.00 -17.37
CA ASP A 221 -20.69 -1.80 -16.63
C ASP A 221 -19.92 -0.57 -17.11
N ALA A 222 -20.52 0.14 -18.07
CA ALA A 222 -19.91 1.29 -18.76
C ALA A 222 -19.36 2.38 -17.80
N ASP A 223 -20.00 2.60 -16.65
CA ASP A 223 -19.61 3.64 -15.69
C ASP A 223 -18.24 3.31 -15.05
N ILE A 224 -18.08 2.09 -14.52
CA ILE A 224 -16.82 1.69 -13.88
C ILE A 224 -15.78 1.21 -14.90
N ARG A 225 -16.19 0.75 -16.09
CA ARG A 225 -15.28 0.30 -17.15
C ARG A 225 -14.27 1.39 -17.50
N ALA A 226 -14.75 2.54 -17.95
CA ALA A 226 -13.87 3.64 -18.38
C ALA A 226 -13.14 4.28 -17.20
N SER A 227 -13.82 4.44 -16.06
CA SER A 227 -13.32 5.24 -14.95
C SER A 227 -12.45 4.49 -13.95
N VAL A 228 -12.46 3.14 -13.96
CA VAL A 228 -11.72 2.29 -13.02
C VAL A 228 -11.03 1.11 -13.71
N LEU A 229 -11.74 0.35 -14.55
CA LEU A 229 -11.22 -0.92 -15.09
C LEU A 229 -10.16 -0.73 -16.19
N GLU A 230 -10.34 0.21 -17.12
CA GLU A 230 -9.32 0.50 -18.15
C GLU A 230 -8.01 1.05 -17.55
N PRO A 231 -8.04 1.98 -16.57
CA PRO A 231 -6.84 2.33 -15.80
C PRO A 231 -6.17 1.12 -15.11
N LEU A 232 -6.94 0.22 -14.49
CA LEU A 232 -6.41 -1.01 -13.91
C LEU A 232 -5.77 -1.93 -14.95
N LYS A 233 -6.39 -2.03 -16.13
CA LYS A 233 -5.84 -2.79 -17.27
C LYS A 233 -4.51 -2.21 -17.72
N ALA A 234 -4.39 -0.88 -17.85
CA ALA A 234 -3.12 -0.22 -18.18
C ALA A 234 -2.04 -0.52 -17.12
N ALA A 235 -2.36 -0.34 -15.84
CA ALA A 235 -1.46 -0.63 -14.73
C ALA A 235 -1.01 -2.10 -14.67
N SER A 236 -1.91 -3.04 -15.00
CA SER A 236 -1.56 -4.46 -15.07
C SER A 236 -0.61 -4.79 -16.22
N LYS A 237 -0.68 -4.05 -17.34
CA LYS A 237 0.29 -4.16 -18.44
C LYS A 237 1.66 -3.64 -18.03
N ASP A 238 1.71 -2.54 -17.28
CA ASP A 238 2.97 -2.02 -16.73
C ASP A 238 3.62 -3.06 -15.82
N LEU A 239 2.84 -3.70 -14.94
CA LEU A 239 3.32 -4.76 -14.05
C LEU A 239 3.84 -5.98 -14.81
N GLN A 240 3.12 -6.41 -15.85
CA GLN A 240 3.56 -7.50 -16.72
C GLN A 240 4.89 -7.16 -17.42
N ALA A 241 5.00 -5.95 -17.98
CA ALA A 241 6.22 -5.50 -18.62
C ALA A 241 7.40 -5.46 -17.64
N ALA A 242 7.18 -4.97 -16.41
CA ALA A 242 8.21 -4.97 -15.38
C ALA A 242 8.66 -6.39 -15.00
N ALA A 243 7.71 -7.32 -14.78
CA ALA A 243 8.04 -8.71 -14.43
C ALA A 243 8.81 -9.43 -15.55
N MET A 244 8.46 -9.18 -16.82
CA MET A 244 9.20 -9.72 -17.97
C MET A 244 10.65 -9.23 -17.98
N LEU A 245 10.88 -7.93 -17.74
CA LEU A 245 12.24 -7.38 -17.65
C LEU A 245 13.08 -8.05 -16.56
N PHE A 246 12.50 -8.35 -15.40
CA PHE A 246 13.22 -9.06 -14.34
C PHE A 246 13.55 -10.50 -14.75
N MET A 247 12.61 -11.22 -15.37
CA MET A 247 12.85 -12.58 -15.84
C MET A 247 13.93 -12.63 -16.93
N GLU A 248 13.94 -11.67 -17.86
CA GLU A 248 14.95 -11.55 -18.92
C GLU A 248 16.35 -11.23 -18.37
N ARG A 249 16.42 -10.36 -17.35
CA ARG A 249 17.68 -9.90 -16.75
C ARG A 249 18.24 -10.87 -15.71
N ALA A 250 17.39 -11.62 -15.00
CA ALA A 250 17.80 -12.48 -13.89
C ALA A 250 18.91 -13.48 -14.25
N ALA A 251 18.92 -14.00 -15.49
CA ALA A 251 19.95 -14.93 -15.95
C ALA A 251 21.25 -14.26 -16.42
N LYS A 252 21.23 -12.96 -16.77
CA LYS A 252 22.33 -12.26 -17.45
C LYS A 252 23.03 -11.23 -16.56
N ALA A 253 22.27 -10.52 -15.74
CA ALA A 253 22.75 -9.45 -14.88
C ALA A 253 21.86 -9.36 -13.60
N PRO A 254 22.11 -10.21 -12.59
CA PRO A 254 21.30 -10.25 -11.38
C PRO A 254 21.26 -8.92 -10.63
N GLN A 255 22.36 -8.15 -10.66
CA GLN A 255 22.42 -6.82 -10.01
C GLN A 255 21.45 -5.82 -10.68
N ASP A 256 21.30 -5.86 -12.01
CA ASP A 256 20.34 -5.00 -12.72
C ASP A 256 18.89 -5.34 -12.37
N ALA A 257 18.60 -6.62 -12.12
CA ALA A 257 17.29 -7.05 -11.68
C ALA A 257 16.98 -6.59 -10.23
N LEU A 258 18.00 -6.49 -9.37
CA LEU A 258 17.80 -6.10 -7.97
C LEU A 258 17.77 -4.58 -7.76
N ALA A 259 18.40 -3.80 -8.65
CA ALA A 259 18.37 -2.33 -8.60
C ALA A 259 16.95 -1.75 -8.71
N GLY A 260 16.07 -2.40 -9.48
CA GLY A 260 14.66 -1.99 -9.65
C GLY A 260 13.69 -2.58 -8.62
N ALA A 261 14.18 -3.30 -7.60
CA ALA A 261 13.32 -4.10 -6.74
C ALA A 261 12.29 -3.28 -5.95
N THR A 262 12.69 -2.14 -5.39
CA THR A 262 11.78 -1.26 -4.64
C THR A 262 10.69 -0.68 -5.55
N ASP A 263 11.07 -0.24 -6.74
CA ASP A 263 10.12 0.24 -7.75
C ASP A 263 9.14 -0.85 -8.15
N PHE A 264 9.58 -2.10 -8.30
CA PHE A 264 8.68 -3.23 -8.59
C PHE A 264 7.69 -3.50 -7.45
N MET A 265 8.16 -3.46 -6.21
CA MET A 265 7.31 -3.62 -5.03
C MET A 265 6.22 -2.56 -4.98
N HIS A 266 6.56 -1.29 -5.24
CA HIS A 266 5.58 -0.20 -5.28
C HIS A 266 4.63 -0.30 -6.48
N LEU A 267 5.15 -0.64 -7.67
CA LEU A 267 4.33 -0.89 -8.86
C LEU A 267 3.28 -1.98 -8.58
N MET A 268 3.71 -3.12 -8.04
CA MET A 268 2.80 -4.20 -7.67
C MET A 268 1.81 -3.77 -6.58
N GLY A 269 2.25 -2.99 -5.60
CA GLY A 269 1.40 -2.41 -4.56
C GLY A 269 0.27 -1.52 -5.11
N HIS A 270 0.59 -0.66 -6.09
CA HIS A 270 -0.40 0.14 -6.80
C HIS A 270 -1.43 -0.71 -7.55
N VAL A 271 -1.00 -1.80 -8.21
CA VAL A 271 -1.92 -2.74 -8.87
C VAL A 271 -2.77 -3.51 -7.86
N CYS A 272 -2.22 -3.91 -6.70
CA CYS A 272 -2.99 -4.53 -5.63
C CYS A 272 -4.10 -3.59 -5.12
N LEU A 273 -3.80 -2.33 -4.84
CA LEU A 273 -4.82 -1.35 -4.44
C LEU A 273 -5.82 -1.06 -5.57
N GLY A 274 -5.35 -0.98 -6.83
CA GLY A 274 -6.23 -0.84 -8.00
C GLY A 274 -7.23 -2.00 -8.13
N LEU A 275 -6.78 -3.23 -7.91
CA LEU A 275 -7.65 -4.42 -7.87
C LEU A 275 -8.69 -4.32 -6.75
N MET A 276 -8.28 -3.90 -5.55
CA MET A 276 -9.21 -3.72 -4.43
C MET A 276 -10.24 -2.63 -4.71
N TRP A 277 -9.82 -1.51 -5.32
CA TRP A 277 -10.73 -0.44 -5.73
C TRP A 277 -11.71 -0.87 -6.81
N ALA A 278 -11.29 -1.67 -7.78
CA ALA A 278 -12.19 -2.26 -8.78
C ALA A 278 -13.25 -3.16 -8.13
N ARG A 279 -12.86 -4.04 -7.20
CA ARG A 279 -13.78 -4.90 -6.45
C ARG A 279 -14.76 -4.11 -5.60
N MET A 280 -14.28 -3.10 -4.87
CA MET A 280 -15.12 -2.23 -4.06
C MET A 280 -16.10 -1.42 -4.92
N ALA A 281 -15.65 -0.91 -6.09
CA ALA A 281 -16.51 -0.18 -7.01
C ALA A 281 -17.62 -1.08 -7.57
N ALA A 282 -17.30 -2.29 -8.03
CA ALA A 282 -18.29 -3.25 -8.50
C ALA A 282 -19.29 -3.65 -7.41
N ALA A 283 -18.82 -3.89 -6.17
CA ALA A 283 -19.69 -4.18 -5.04
C ALA A 283 -20.62 -3.00 -4.71
N ALA A 284 -20.12 -1.76 -4.79
CA ALA A 284 -20.92 -0.56 -4.56
C ALA A 284 -21.98 -0.34 -5.65
N ARG A 285 -21.61 -0.55 -6.92
CA ARG A 285 -22.56 -0.51 -8.06
C ARG A 285 -23.70 -1.51 -7.86
N ARG A 286 -23.38 -2.76 -7.53
CA ARG A 286 -24.36 -3.80 -7.26
C ARG A 286 -25.28 -3.43 -6.09
N ALA A 287 -24.70 -2.99 -4.97
CA ALA A 287 -25.49 -2.60 -3.79
C ALA A 287 -26.44 -1.42 -4.07
N LEU A 288 -25.99 -0.41 -4.83
CA LEU A 288 -26.84 0.71 -5.26
C LEU A 288 -27.98 0.26 -6.17
N ALA A 289 -27.70 -0.63 -7.14
CA ALA A 289 -28.73 -1.17 -8.04
C ALA A 289 -29.79 -1.99 -7.30
N GLU A 290 -29.38 -2.71 -6.26
CA GLU A 290 -30.28 -3.51 -5.41
C GLU A 290 -30.93 -2.69 -4.28
N GLY A 291 -30.63 -1.39 -4.16
CA GLY A 291 -31.16 -0.53 -3.08
C GLY A 291 -30.71 -0.92 -1.68
N ARG A 292 -29.54 -1.57 -1.53
CA ARG A 292 -29.00 -2.04 -0.24
C ARG A 292 -27.92 -1.11 0.30
N GLY A 293 -27.96 -0.86 1.61
CA GLY A 293 -26.92 -0.11 2.33
C GLY A 293 -27.09 1.40 2.27
N ASP A 294 -26.14 2.13 2.87
CA ASP A 294 -26.14 3.60 2.84
C ASP A 294 -25.68 4.13 1.47
N ARG A 295 -26.59 4.84 0.78
CA ARG A 295 -26.33 5.42 -0.53
C ARG A 295 -25.13 6.37 -0.54
N ALA A 296 -25.00 7.23 0.48
CA ALA A 296 -23.93 8.23 0.53
C ALA A 296 -22.55 7.57 0.63
N PHE A 297 -22.43 6.54 1.47
CA PHE A 297 -21.21 5.72 1.57
C PHE A 297 -20.85 5.04 0.24
N LEU A 298 -21.82 4.44 -0.44
CA LEU A 298 -21.58 3.72 -1.70
C LEU A 298 -21.19 4.67 -2.85
N GLU A 299 -21.85 5.83 -2.96
CA GLU A 299 -21.48 6.87 -3.94
C GLU A 299 -20.08 7.43 -3.65
N ALA A 300 -19.72 7.62 -2.36
CA ALA A 300 -18.37 8.03 -1.97
C ALA A 300 -17.31 6.97 -2.32
N LYS A 301 -17.62 5.68 -2.21
CA LYS A 301 -16.74 4.59 -2.66
C LYS A 301 -16.46 4.66 -4.16
N LEU A 302 -17.49 4.89 -4.97
CA LEU A 302 -17.32 5.06 -6.42
C LEU A 302 -16.47 6.29 -6.76
N ALA A 303 -16.75 7.43 -6.14
CA ALA A 303 -15.96 8.64 -6.35
C ALA A 303 -14.48 8.44 -5.99
N THR A 304 -14.20 7.73 -4.89
CA THR A 304 -12.83 7.45 -4.45
C THR A 304 -12.12 6.46 -5.36
N ALA A 305 -12.82 5.44 -5.87
CA ALA A 305 -12.28 4.51 -6.85
C ALA A 305 -11.83 5.23 -8.14
N ARG A 306 -12.67 6.15 -8.65
CA ARG A 306 -12.34 6.98 -9.82
C ARG A 306 -11.13 7.88 -9.55
N TYR A 307 -11.06 8.49 -8.37
CA TYR A 307 -9.91 9.29 -7.96
C TYR A 307 -8.62 8.46 -7.93
N HIS A 308 -8.64 7.28 -7.28
CA HIS A 308 -7.48 6.39 -7.21
C HIS A 308 -7.01 5.99 -8.63
N ALA A 309 -7.94 5.57 -9.48
CA ALA A 309 -7.65 5.18 -10.86
C ALA A 309 -7.03 6.32 -11.68
N ALA A 310 -7.51 7.55 -11.52
CA ALA A 310 -7.07 8.70 -12.31
C ALA A 310 -5.81 9.41 -11.74
N ARG A 311 -5.58 9.35 -10.43
CA ARG A 311 -4.56 10.20 -9.76
C ARG A 311 -3.46 9.42 -9.06
N VAL A 312 -3.72 8.19 -8.63
CA VAL A 312 -2.76 7.37 -7.88
C VAL A 312 -2.16 6.29 -8.77
N LEU A 313 -3.01 5.57 -9.50
CA LEU A 313 -2.62 4.43 -10.31
C LEU A 313 -1.60 4.76 -11.44
N PRO A 314 -1.59 5.96 -12.06
CA PRO A 314 -0.55 6.33 -13.04
C PRO A 314 0.89 6.27 -12.51
N ALA A 315 1.11 6.18 -11.20
CA ALA A 315 2.42 5.91 -10.60
C ALA A 315 3.07 4.61 -11.11
N THR A 316 2.29 3.63 -11.62
CA THR A 316 2.86 2.42 -12.22
C THR A 316 3.78 2.72 -13.41
N ALA A 317 3.45 3.74 -14.20
CA ALA A 317 4.28 4.16 -15.34
C ALA A 317 5.61 4.77 -14.87
N LEU A 318 5.61 5.52 -13.77
CA LEU A 318 6.83 6.05 -13.14
C LEU A 318 7.74 4.91 -12.69
N HIS A 319 7.21 3.96 -11.93
CA HIS A 319 8.00 2.83 -11.45
C HIS A 319 8.52 1.96 -12.60
N LEU A 320 7.70 1.72 -13.63
CA LEU A 320 8.14 1.00 -14.83
C LEU A 320 9.30 1.72 -15.54
N ALA A 321 9.25 3.05 -15.65
CA ALA A 321 10.34 3.82 -16.24
C ALA A 321 11.65 3.67 -15.44
N ARG A 322 11.59 3.70 -14.10
CA ARG A 322 12.74 3.48 -13.23
C ARG A 322 13.31 2.06 -13.35
N ILE A 323 12.46 1.04 -13.45
CA ILE A 323 12.87 -0.36 -13.67
C ILE A 323 13.56 -0.52 -15.04
N ARG A 324 13.04 0.15 -16.08
CA ARG A 324 13.63 0.10 -17.43
C ARG A 324 15.05 0.66 -17.47
N ALA A 325 15.35 1.68 -16.65
CA ALA A 325 16.68 2.29 -16.58
C ALA A 325 17.80 1.32 -16.20
N GLY A 326 17.48 0.17 -15.59
CA GLY A 326 18.48 -0.87 -15.25
C GLY A 326 19.35 -0.51 -14.04
N GLY A 327 20.37 -1.34 -13.77
CA GLY A 327 21.24 -1.17 -12.61
C GLY A 327 22.48 -0.32 -12.86
N GLU A 328 22.84 -0.05 -14.12
CA GLU A 328 24.06 0.69 -14.48
C GLU A 328 24.18 1.99 -13.71
N THR A 329 23.15 2.84 -13.71
CA THR A 329 23.18 4.13 -13.00
C THR A 329 23.22 4.02 -11.48
N VAL A 330 22.75 2.90 -10.91
CA VAL A 330 22.78 2.62 -9.46
C VAL A 330 24.15 2.10 -9.04
N MET A 331 24.77 1.27 -9.87
CA MET A 331 26.03 0.59 -9.57
C MET A 331 27.27 1.34 -10.08
N ALA A 332 27.10 2.41 -10.87
CA ALA A 332 28.20 3.15 -11.47
C ALA A 332 29.07 3.91 -10.45
N LEU A 333 28.49 4.39 -9.34
CA LEU A 333 29.24 5.11 -8.31
C LEU A 333 29.95 4.10 -7.40
N PRO A 334 31.29 4.15 -7.28
CA PRO A 334 32.01 3.25 -6.39
C PRO A 334 31.69 3.55 -4.92
N PRO A 335 31.75 2.56 -4.01
CA PRO A 335 31.39 2.74 -2.61
C PRO A 335 32.09 3.90 -1.91
N GLU A 336 33.33 4.18 -2.26
CA GLU A 336 34.19 5.20 -1.65
C GLU A 336 33.76 6.64 -2.01
N ALA A 337 32.86 6.80 -2.98
CA ALA A 337 32.37 8.09 -3.46
C ALA A 337 30.99 8.48 -2.89
N PHE A 338 30.44 7.70 -1.94
CA PHE A 338 29.23 8.03 -1.17
C PHE A 338 29.59 8.65 0.19
#